data_AF-A0A9D1QLI2-F1
#
_entry.id   AF-A0A9D1QLI2-F1
#
_cell.length_a   1.000
_cell.length_b   1.000
_cell.length_c   1.000
_cell.angle_alpha   90.00
_cell.angle_beta   90.00
_cell.angle_gamma   90.00
#
_symmetry.space_group_name_H-M   'P 1'
#
loop_
_entity.id
_entity.type
_entity.pdbx_description
1 polymer ?
#
loop_
_entity_poly.entity_id
_entity_poly.type
_entity_poly.pdbx_seq_one_letter_code
_entity_poly.pdbx_strand_id
1 'polypeptide(L)'
;MLFFSYGVQAADLDTGLLSQNGKVNYDLPTSGEDMLDRISNATVSLDTMSVDTENNEVSIQGSVQALEKIDFSLSGHIYRSRTFDNYLYMDADDQTGNFEVISLAYMQNAKENELFVAPNLQGESVVRLILLKTGTRELYLFELDAANCEEVFPNCIQFQNHYDSFPWCDESIDEVWWTKVFTPAVETVELPATRSGRVAGVSDSKKFTYRDGVGNSYIYNITIKATSSISGKSSSKGLDTFKFAVVGQTFTYNGHTTTTPYLRVYNLKCEASLIKSGTNQNKDYMVLAQWDYKGYKETGGWSGSISVTFGGLISGSINFEQYKETKVETKSVNFSDRTNVQGVSIPCKGILRDVGDHFDVNITKEFVSSGNRISKAKYYYSLGFDRGDNFYKGFLLTYGTYS
;
A
#
# COMPACT_ATOMS: atom_id res chain seq x y z
N MET A 1 -1.45 -43.98 3.09
CA MET A 1 -0.66 -43.22 4.08
C MET A 1 0.78 -43.29 3.62
N LEU A 2 1.25 -42.29 2.88
CA LEU A 2 2.63 -42.17 2.44
C LEU A 2 3.27 -41.09 3.30
N PHE A 3 4.19 -41.49 4.16
CA PHE A 3 5.06 -40.58 4.89
C PHE A 3 6.09 -40.04 3.90
N PHE A 4 6.06 -38.73 3.63
CA PHE A 4 7.17 -38.07 2.97
C PHE A 4 8.23 -37.79 4.03
N SER A 5 9.37 -38.47 3.93
CA SER A 5 10.57 -38.12 4.68
C SER A 5 11.17 -36.85 4.08
N TYR A 6 11.03 -35.72 4.75
CA TYR A 6 11.84 -34.54 4.47
C TYR A 6 13.19 -34.77 5.15
N GLY A 7 14.16 -35.25 4.38
CA GLY A 7 15.53 -35.39 4.85
C GLY A 7 16.16 -33.99 4.95
N VAL A 8 16.54 -33.60 6.16
CA VAL A 8 17.59 -32.60 6.37
C VAL A 8 18.87 -33.21 5.81
N GLN A 9 19.40 -32.66 4.72
CA GLN A 9 20.74 -33.03 4.26
C GLN A 9 21.71 -32.19 5.08
N ALA A 10 22.54 -32.88 5.87
CA ALA A 10 23.44 -32.29 6.85
C ALA A 10 24.42 -31.29 6.21
N ALA A 11 24.79 -30.27 6.98
CA ALA A 11 25.95 -29.43 6.69
C ALA A 11 27.17 -30.32 6.45
N ASP A 12 27.78 -30.23 5.26
CA ASP A 12 29.02 -30.92 4.97
C ASP A 12 30.17 -30.03 5.46
N LEU A 13 30.42 -30.09 6.78
CA LEU A 13 31.41 -29.28 7.51
C LEU A 13 32.82 -29.35 6.89
N ASP A 14 33.12 -30.40 6.12
CA ASP A 14 34.41 -30.58 5.44
C ASP A 14 34.57 -29.67 4.19
N THR A 15 33.48 -29.10 3.66
CA THR A 15 33.49 -28.26 2.44
C THR A 15 33.25 -26.77 2.70
N GLY A 16 32.78 -26.39 3.89
CA GLY A 16 32.41 -25.01 4.21
C GLY A 16 31.18 -24.50 3.43
N LEU A 17 30.36 -25.41 2.90
CA LEU A 17 29.19 -25.12 2.08
C LEU A 17 27.92 -25.59 2.78
N LEU A 18 26.88 -24.74 2.79
CA LEU A 18 25.57 -25.09 3.33
C LEU A 18 24.60 -25.32 2.18
N SER A 19 24.03 -26.53 2.07
CA SER A 19 23.03 -26.85 1.05
C SER A 19 21.68 -27.16 1.69
N GLN A 20 20.60 -26.55 1.19
CA GLN A 20 19.26 -26.71 1.77
C GLN A 20 18.17 -26.80 0.70
N ASN A 21 17.21 -27.69 0.95
CA ASN A 21 16.02 -27.83 0.13
C ASN A 21 15.11 -26.60 0.27
N GLY A 22 14.55 -26.17 -0.84
CA GLY A 22 13.50 -25.15 -0.90
C GLY A 22 12.53 -25.43 -2.03
N LYS A 23 11.90 -24.38 -2.53
CA LYS A 23 10.88 -24.46 -3.57
C LYS A 23 11.11 -23.45 -4.68
N VAL A 24 10.59 -23.78 -5.85
CA VAL A 24 10.51 -22.87 -6.99
C VAL A 24 9.12 -22.91 -7.59
N ASN A 25 8.61 -21.75 -7.97
CA ASN A 25 7.47 -21.60 -8.84
C ASN A 25 7.98 -21.06 -10.19
N TYR A 26 7.84 -21.82 -11.27
CA TYR A 26 8.37 -21.44 -12.59
C TYR A 26 7.50 -20.41 -13.32
N ASP A 27 6.24 -20.27 -12.92
CA ASP A 27 5.29 -19.34 -13.55
C ASP A 27 4.36 -18.80 -12.48
N LEU A 28 4.94 -17.94 -11.63
CA LEU A 28 4.25 -17.40 -10.48
C LEU A 28 3.00 -16.62 -10.92
N PRO A 29 1.82 -16.86 -10.32
CA PRO A 29 0.63 -16.10 -10.67
C PRO A 29 0.80 -14.61 -10.34
N THR A 30 0.04 -13.76 -11.03
CA THR A 30 -0.03 -12.33 -10.70
C THR A 30 -1.01 -12.05 -9.57
N SER A 31 -2.01 -12.91 -9.39
CA SER A 31 -3.02 -12.76 -8.32
C SER A 31 -2.46 -13.18 -6.97
N GLY A 32 -2.73 -12.38 -5.96
CA GLY A 32 -2.45 -12.69 -4.57
C GLY A 32 -3.44 -13.68 -3.92
N GLU A 33 -4.45 -14.16 -4.64
CA GLU A 33 -5.42 -15.12 -4.09
C GLU A 33 -4.84 -16.52 -3.89
N ASP A 34 -3.85 -16.90 -4.69
CA ASP A 34 -3.22 -18.24 -4.71
C ASP A 34 -1.69 -18.09 -4.87
N MET A 35 -1.02 -17.43 -3.90
CA MET A 35 0.36 -16.95 -4.08
C MET A 35 1.41 -18.05 -4.34
N LEU A 36 1.24 -19.24 -3.77
CA LEU A 36 2.27 -20.30 -3.76
C LEU A 36 1.77 -21.63 -4.34
N ASP A 37 0.84 -21.57 -5.29
CA ASP A 37 0.38 -22.74 -6.03
C ASP A 37 1.44 -23.27 -7.00
N ARG A 38 1.47 -24.59 -7.24
CA ARG A 38 2.34 -25.26 -8.25
C ARG A 38 3.85 -25.15 -7.99
N ILE A 39 4.25 -25.24 -6.73
CA ILE A 39 5.65 -25.30 -6.34
C ILE A 39 6.33 -26.63 -6.69
N SER A 40 7.57 -26.56 -7.17
CA SER A 40 8.49 -27.68 -7.41
C SER A 40 9.69 -27.59 -6.46
N ASN A 41 10.50 -28.65 -6.39
CA ASN A 41 11.70 -28.64 -5.55
C ASN A 41 12.82 -27.79 -6.19
N ALA A 42 13.53 -27.06 -5.35
CA ALA A 42 14.78 -26.39 -5.67
C ALA A 42 15.75 -26.59 -4.50
N THR A 43 17.03 -26.34 -4.72
CA THR A 43 18.06 -26.36 -3.68
C THR A 43 18.80 -25.04 -3.70
N VAL A 44 19.15 -24.51 -2.53
CA VAL A 44 20.11 -23.41 -2.39
C VAL A 44 21.41 -23.97 -1.84
N SER A 45 22.53 -23.49 -2.34
CA SER A 45 23.85 -23.76 -1.79
C SER A 45 24.51 -22.43 -1.47
N LEU A 46 24.84 -22.20 -0.21
CA LEU A 46 25.54 -21.00 0.26
C LEU A 46 27.03 -21.29 0.35
N ASP A 47 27.82 -20.43 -0.26
CA ASP A 47 29.28 -20.45 -0.21
C ASP A 47 29.80 -19.54 0.90
N THR A 48 29.10 -18.42 1.14
CA THR A 48 29.41 -17.48 2.22
C THR A 48 28.16 -16.82 2.78
N MET A 49 28.20 -16.50 4.08
CA MET A 49 27.25 -15.62 4.74
C MET A 49 27.98 -14.83 5.82
N SER A 50 27.78 -13.52 5.85
CA SER A 50 28.43 -12.63 6.82
C SER A 50 27.53 -11.47 7.23
N VAL A 51 27.67 -11.07 8.50
CA VAL A 51 26.98 -9.92 9.09
C VAL A 51 28.02 -8.98 9.67
N ASP A 52 27.96 -7.72 9.27
CA ASP A 52 28.72 -6.61 9.85
C ASP A 52 27.78 -5.78 10.73
N THR A 53 27.94 -5.91 12.04
CA THR A 53 27.10 -5.22 13.03
C THR A 53 27.49 -3.76 13.24
N GLU A 54 28.71 -3.35 12.87
CA GLU A 54 29.15 -1.96 12.97
C GLU A 54 28.49 -1.11 11.86
N ASN A 55 28.39 -1.68 10.66
CA ASN A 55 27.79 -1.02 9.49
C ASN A 55 26.33 -1.42 9.23
N ASN A 56 25.80 -2.39 10.00
CA ASN A 56 24.47 -2.99 9.80
C ASN A 56 24.34 -3.62 8.40
N GLU A 57 25.35 -4.35 7.94
CA GLU A 57 25.39 -4.93 6.59
C GLU A 57 25.31 -6.45 6.62
N VAL A 58 24.71 -7.01 5.57
CA VAL A 58 24.68 -8.45 5.30
C VAL A 58 25.29 -8.72 3.94
N SER A 59 26.03 -9.82 3.81
CA SER A 59 26.42 -10.38 2.52
C SER A 59 26.18 -11.89 2.49
N ILE A 60 25.65 -12.37 1.37
CA ILE A 60 25.38 -13.79 1.12
C ILE A 60 25.80 -14.12 -0.30
N GLN A 61 26.62 -15.15 -0.49
CA GLN A 61 26.96 -15.66 -1.82
C GLN A 61 26.60 -17.14 -1.91
N GLY A 62 26.11 -17.52 -3.08
CA GLY A 62 25.72 -18.89 -3.31
C GLY A 62 25.13 -19.11 -4.68
N SER A 63 24.38 -20.20 -4.79
CA SER A 63 23.69 -20.59 -6.01
C SER A 63 22.38 -21.28 -5.70
N VAL A 64 21.42 -21.11 -6.61
CA VAL A 64 20.20 -21.91 -6.63
C VAL A 64 20.33 -22.98 -7.72
N GLN A 65 19.83 -24.18 -7.42
CA GLN A 65 19.76 -25.29 -8.36
C GLN A 65 18.31 -25.77 -8.47
N ALA A 66 17.76 -25.64 -9.67
CA ALA A 66 16.48 -26.25 -10.04
C ALA A 66 16.65 -26.97 -11.40
N LEU A 67 16.17 -26.39 -12.50
CA LEU A 67 16.46 -26.88 -13.85
C LEU A 67 17.91 -26.58 -14.27
N GLU A 68 18.42 -25.45 -13.82
CA GLU A 68 19.78 -24.97 -14.04
C GLU A 68 20.37 -24.46 -12.72
N LYS A 69 21.70 -24.35 -12.69
CA LYS A 69 22.43 -23.69 -11.61
C LYS A 69 22.52 -22.20 -11.93
N ILE A 70 22.12 -21.34 -11.00
CA ILE A 70 22.20 -19.89 -11.15
C ILE A 70 22.86 -19.33 -9.90
N ASP A 71 23.97 -18.64 -10.07
CA ASP A 71 24.72 -18.04 -8.98
C ASP A 71 24.11 -16.68 -8.59
N PHE A 72 24.29 -16.28 -7.33
CA PHE A 72 23.86 -15.00 -6.79
C PHE A 72 24.89 -14.45 -5.79
N SER A 73 24.90 -13.12 -5.63
CA SER A 73 25.72 -12.44 -4.63
C SER A 73 24.93 -11.28 -4.05
N LEU A 74 24.38 -11.46 -2.86
CA LEU A 74 23.54 -10.47 -2.20
C LEU A 74 24.37 -9.61 -1.26
N SER A 75 24.10 -8.32 -1.26
CA SER A 75 24.65 -7.38 -0.26
C SER A 75 23.63 -6.31 0.05
N GLY A 76 23.53 -5.93 1.33
CA GLY A 76 22.49 -5.00 1.77
C GLY A 76 22.60 -4.58 3.23
N HIS A 77 21.60 -3.83 3.69
CA HIS A 77 21.51 -3.32 5.05
C HIS A 77 20.45 -4.06 5.87
N ILE A 78 20.72 -4.21 7.17
CA ILE A 78 19.88 -4.92 8.14
C ILE A 78 19.10 -3.93 8.99
N TYR A 79 17.79 -4.19 9.12
CA TYR A 79 16.87 -3.37 9.88
C TYR A 79 15.97 -4.25 10.76
N ARG A 80 15.62 -3.75 11.95
CA ARG A 80 14.51 -4.29 12.73
C ARG A 80 13.18 -3.96 12.07
N SER A 81 12.32 -4.96 11.96
CA SER A 81 10.97 -4.79 11.43
C SER A 81 10.11 -3.98 12.39
N ARG A 82 9.33 -3.04 11.85
CA ARG A 82 8.26 -2.35 12.60
C ARG A 82 6.93 -3.09 12.56
N THR A 83 6.78 -4.04 11.62
CA THR A 83 5.53 -4.78 11.37
C THR A 83 5.47 -6.09 12.13
N PHE A 84 6.58 -6.81 12.16
CA PHE A 84 6.69 -8.18 12.66
C PHE A 84 7.62 -8.22 13.87
N ASP A 85 7.16 -8.87 14.93
CA ASP A 85 7.96 -9.04 16.14
C ASP A 85 9.12 -10.02 15.90
N ASN A 86 10.26 -9.77 16.54
CA ASN A 86 11.48 -10.58 16.46
C ASN A 86 11.95 -10.87 15.03
N TYR A 87 11.85 -9.86 14.17
CA TYR A 87 12.09 -9.96 12.75
C TYR A 87 13.12 -8.92 12.30
N LEU A 88 14.17 -9.37 11.59
CA LEU A 88 15.10 -8.52 10.88
C LEU A 88 14.79 -8.57 9.39
N TYR A 89 14.52 -7.41 8.81
CA TYR A 89 14.40 -7.19 7.37
C TYR A 89 15.77 -6.80 6.81
N MET A 90 16.14 -7.36 5.66
CA MET A 90 17.39 -7.02 4.99
C MET A 90 17.06 -6.45 3.61
N ASP A 91 17.42 -5.18 3.42
CA ASP A 91 17.28 -4.50 2.14
C ASP A 91 18.55 -4.75 1.33
N ALA A 92 18.48 -5.72 0.42
CA ALA A 92 19.64 -6.23 -0.30
C ALA A 92 19.39 -6.33 -1.80
N ASP A 93 20.45 -6.17 -2.57
CA ASP A 93 20.46 -6.31 -4.02
C ASP A 93 21.39 -7.44 -4.45
N ASP A 94 21.03 -8.13 -5.53
CA ASP A 94 21.90 -9.11 -6.17
C ASP A 94 22.90 -8.43 -7.10
N GLN A 95 24.18 -8.50 -6.73
CA GLN A 95 25.29 -7.92 -7.46
C GLN A 95 25.60 -8.67 -8.78
N THR A 96 25.07 -9.87 -8.97
CA THR A 96 25.19 -10.61 -10.24
C THR A 96 24.16 -10.18 -11.27
N GLY A 97 23.04 -9.56 -10.84
CA GLY A 97 21.92 -9.16 -11.67
C GLY A 97 21.00 -10.29 -12.12
N ASN A 98 21.21 -11.51 -11.62
CA ASN A 98 20.41 -12.69 -11.97
C ASN A 98 19.05 -12.71 -11.26
N PHE A 99 18.94 -12.05 -10.11
CA PHE A 99 17.74 -12.01 -9.29
C PHE A 99 17.34 -10.60 -8.85
N GLU A 100 16.04 -10.39 -8.74
CA GLU A 100 15.45 -9.39 -7.86
C GLU A 100 15.27 -10.02 -6.47
N VAL A 101 15.78 -9.36 -5.43
CA VAL A 101 15.65 -9.83 -4.05
C VAL A 101 14.28 -9.42 -3.50
N ILE A 102 13.37 -10.38 -3.44
CA ILE A 102 11.99 -10.13 -2.99
C ILE A 102 11.94 -10.04 -1.47
N SER A 103 12.61 -10.96 -0.78
CA SER A 103 12.73 -10.95 0.67
C SER A 103 14.04 -11.59 1.10
N LEU A 104 14.79 -10.88 1.92
CA LEU A 104 15.83 -11.46 2.76
C LEU A 104 15.52 -11.07 4.21
N ALA A 105 15.43 -12.06 5.08
CA ALA A 105 15.01 -11.83 6.46
C ALA A 105 15.54 -12.86 7.43
N TYR A 106 15.57 -12.47 8.70
CA TYR A 106 15.84 -13.35 9.82
C TYR A 106 14.68 -13.26 10.82
N MET A 107 14.15 -14.42 11.21
CA MET A 107 13.01 -14.56 12.13
C MET A 107 13.46 -15.34 13.35
N GLN A 108 13.27 -14.81 14.55
CA GLN A 108 13.47 -15.60 15.77
C GLN A 108 12.17 -16.29 16.15
N ASN A 109 12.26 -17.57 16.52
CA ASN A 109 11.10 -18.35 16.98
C ASN A 109 9.96 -18.32 15.94
N ALA A 110 10.27 -18.76 14.72
CA ALA A 110 9.39 -18.71 13.57
C ALA A 110 8.07 -19.44 13.84
N LYS A 111 6.94 -18.81 13.53
CA LYS A 111 5.62 -19.44 13.69
C LYS A 111 5.30 -20.31 12.48
N GLU A 112 4.51 -21.36 12.70
CA GLU A 112 4.07 -22.27 11.62
C GLU A 112 3.40 -21.51 10.46
N ASN A 113 2.56 -20.52 10.76
CA ASN A 113 1.88 -19.69 9.78
C ASN A 113 2.75 -18.59 9.13
N GLU A 114 4.02 -18.50 9.51
CA GLU A 114 5.01 -17.65 8.86
C GLU A 114 5.90 -18.50 7.92
N LEU A 115 5.92 -19.83 8.03
CA LEU A 115 6.80 -20.69 7.22
C LEU A 115 6.09 -21.18 5.94
N PHE A 116 6.74 -20.98 4.80
CA PHE A 116 6.19 -21.31 3.47
C PHE A 116 6.64 -22.66 2.94
N VAL A 117 7.86 -23.09 3.25
CA VAL A 117 8.51 -24.25 2.61
C VAL A 117 9.12 -25.24 3.60
N ALA A 118 9.45 -24.79 4.82
CA ALA A 118 10.09 -25.60 5.85
C ALA A 118 9.30 -25.58 7.19
N PRO A 119 8.09 -26.16 7.25
CA PRO A 119 7.27 -26.14 8.47
C PRO A 119 7.93 -26.84 9.67
N ASN A 120 8.92 -27.70 9.43
CA ASN A 120 9.73 -28.33 10.47
C ASN A 120 10.65 -27.36 11.23
N LEU A 121 10.78 -26.10 10.78
CA LEU A 121 11.53 -25.05 11.47
C LEU A 121 10.64 -24.21 12.42
N GLN A 122 9.42 -24.67 12.69
CA GLN A 122 8.56 -24.01 13.67
C GLN A 122 9.23 -23.95 15.04
N GLY A 123 9.29 -22.75 15.62
CA GLY A 123 9.93 -22.46 16.90
C GLY A 123 11.43 -22.17 16.79
N GLU A 124 12.04 -22.37 15.63
CA GLU A 124 13.47 -22.14 15.39
C GLU A 124 13.74 -20.72 14.86
N SER A 125 15.01 -20.34 14.85
CA SER A 125 15.45 -19.13 14.15
C SER A 125 15.68 -19.45 12.68
N VAL A 126 15.13 -18.63 11.77
CA VAL A 126 15.09 -18.93 10.34
C VAL A 126 15.60 -17.76 9.52
N VAL A 127 16.51 -18.04 8.58
CA VAL A 127 16.88 -17.12 7.50
C VAL A 127 15.99 -17.40 6.30
N ARG A 128 15.14 -16.45 5.92
CA ARG A 128 14.31 -16.56 4.73
C ARG A 128 14.97 -15.86 3.55
N LEU A 129 15.01 -16.55 2.42
CA LEU A 129 15.49 -16.05 1.16
C LEU A 129 14.43 -16.29 0.07
N ILE A 130 13.86 -15.21 -0.47
CA ILE A 130 12.94 -15.22 -1.60
C ILE A 130 13.56 -14.43 -2.75
N LEU A 131 13.79 -15.09 -3.88
CA LEU A 131 14.45 -14.53 -5.06
C LEU A 131 13.54 -14.68 -6.29
N LEU A 132 13.40 -13.62 -7.07
CA LEU A 132 12.70 -13.65 -8.36
C LEU A 132 13.73 -13.53 -9.48
N LYS A 133 13.80 -14.51 -10.39
CA LYS A 133 14.78 -14.45 -11.49
C LYS A 133 14.47 -13.28 -12.42
N THR A 134 15.48 -12.44 -12.65
CA THR A 134 15.36 -11.18 -13.40
C THR A 134 14.72 -11.41 -14.77
N GLY A 135 13.71 -10.60 -15.09
CA GLY A 135 13.01 -10.67 -16.38
C GLY A 135 12.09 -11.88 -16.55
N THR A 136 11.83 -12.65 -15.50
CA THR A 136 10.93 -13.81 -15.51
C THR A 136 9.88 -13.73 -14.39
N ARG A 137 9.01 -14.74 -14.31
CA ARG A 137 8.15 -14.99 -13.14
C ARG A 137 8.56 -16.23 -12.36
N GLU A 138 9.84 -16.62 -12.44
CA GLU A 138 10.38 -17.75 -11.68
C GLU A 138 10.77 -17.31 -10.26
N LEU A 139 9.99 -17.72 -9.25
CA LEU A 139 10.19 -17.37 -7.84
C LEU A 139 10.79 -18.55 -7.07
N TYR A 140 11.92 -18.31 -6.42
CA TYR A 140 12.62 -19.26 -5.57
C TYR A 140 12.41 -18.90 -4.11
N LEU A 141 12.12 -19.90 -3.27
CA LEU A 141 11.80 -19.75 -1.85
C LEU A 141 12.63 -20.71 -1.02
N PHE A 142 13.39 -20.17 -0.08
CA PHE A 142 14.21 -20.93 0.85
C PHE A 142 14.01 -20.43 2.28
N GLU A 143 13.95 -21.37 3.21
CA GLU A 143 13.89 -21.12 4.64
C GLU A 143 14.97 -21.99 5.27
N LEU A 144 16.02 -21.31 5.74
CA LEU A 144 17.22 -21.93 6.28
C LEU A 144 17.21 -21.89 7.79
N ASP A 145 17.63 -22.98 8.41
CA ASP A 145 17.83 -23.03 9.86
C ASP A 145 19.05 -22.18 10.22
N ALA A 146 18.84 -21.14 11.01
CA ALA A 146 19.90 -20.22 11.38
C ALA A 146 21.01 -20.91 12.17
N ALA A 147 20.70 -21.94 12.97
CA ALA A 147 21.72 -22.68 13.71
C ALA A 147 22.70 -23.41 12.75
N ASN A 148 22.18 -24.02 11.68
CA ASN A 148 23.03 -24.64 10.66
C ASN A 148 23.83 -23.59 9.87
N CYS A 149 23.24 -22.42 9.60
CA CYS A 149 23.98 -21.29 9.02
C CYS A 149 25.14 -20.86 9.92
N GLU A 150 24.95 -20.82 11.24
CA GLU A 150 25.98 -20.46 12.21
C GLU A 150 27.11 -21.49 12.30
N GLU A 151 26.76 -22.79 12.26
CA GLU A 151 27.76 -23.87 12.29
C GLU A 151 28.72 -23.78 11.09
N VAL A 152 28.21 -23.46 9.90
CA VAL A 152 29.03 -23.33 8.68
C VAL A 152 29.66 -21.94 8.56
N PHE A 153 28.93 -20.89 8.97
CA PHE A 153 29.32 -19.49 8.86
C PHE A 153 29.19 -18.79 10.23
N PRO A 154 30.23 -18.86 11.09
CA PRO A 154 30.15 -18.36 12.46
C PRO A 154 29.76 -16.88 12.61
N ASN A 155 29.96 -16.05 11.59
CA ASN A 155 29.55 -14.65 11.60
C ASN A 155 28.01 -14.45 11.49
N CYS A 156 27.22 -15.50 11.25
CA CYS A 156 25.76 -15.42 11.21
C CYS A 156 25.12 -15.26 12.60
N ILE A 157 25.81 -15.66 13.67
CA ILE A 157 25.31 -15.57 15.06
C ILE A 157 25.02 -14.13 15.50
N GLN A 158 25.58 -13.18 14.76
CA GLN A 158 25.40 -11.76 14.97
C GLN A 158 23.94 -11.33 14.82
N PHE A 159 23.12 -11.98 13.99
CA PHE A 159 21.69 -11.65 13.91
C PHE A 159 20.99 -11.77 15.26
N GLN A 160 21.28 -12.84 16.01
CA GLN A 160 20.66 -13.09 17.30
C GLN A 160 21.26 -12.20 18.40
N ASN A 161 22.60 -12.15 18.47
CA ASN A 161 23.30 -11.45 19.55
C ASN A 161 23.13 -9.92 19.49
N HIS A 162 22.88 -9.38 18.29
CA HIS A 162 22.83 -7.94 18.03
C HIS A 162 21.46 -7.47 17.53
N TYR A 163 20.41 -8.28 17.71
CA TYR A 163 19.04 -7.93 17.28
C TYR A 163 18.66 -6.50 17.68
N ASP A 164 18.88 -6.13 18.95
CA ASP A 164 18.49 -4.83 19.49
C ASP A 164 19.37 -3.65 19.05
N SER A 165 20.55 -3.90 18.46
CA SER A 165 21.43 -2.84 17.97
C SER A 165 21.13 -2.38 16.55
N PHE A 166 20.41 -3.18 15.74
CA PHE A 166 20.07 -2.79 14.38
C PHE A 166 19.06 -1.61 14.35
N PRO A 167 19.15 -0.71 13.36
CA PRO A 167 18.19 0.40 13.21
C PRO A 167 16.79 -0.13 12.88
N TRP A 168 15.76 0.63 13.19
CA TRP A 168 14.39 0.31 12.74
C TRP A 168 14.27 0.59 11.24
N CYS A 169 13.54 -0.24 10.52
CA CYS A 169 13.17 0.03 9.13
C CYS A 169 12.32 1.31 9.05
N ASP A 170 12.61 2.20 8.11
CA ASP A 170 11.86 3.45 7.96
C ASP A 170 10.52 3.25 7.22
N GLU A 171 10.45 2.29 6.29
CA GLU A 171 9.28 2.01 5.45
C GLU A 171 8.72 0.60 5.70
N SER A 172 7.71 0.50 6.58
CA SER A 172 7.12 -0.79 6.96
C SER A 172 6.55 -1.61 5.79
N ILE A 173 6.23 -0.96 4.66
CA ILE A 173 5.74 -1.65 3.45
C ILE A 173 6.82 -2.50 2.77
N ASP A 174 8.10 -2.19 2.96
CA ASP A 174 9.19 -2.96 2.33
C ASP A 174 9.37 -4.34 2.96
N GLU A 175 8.87 -4.49 4.19
CA GLU A 175 8.88 -5.72 4.97
C GLU A 175 7.85 -6.75 4.46
N VAL A 176 6.78 -6.31 3.77
CA VAL A 176 5.71 -7.18 3.27
C VAL A 176 5.95 -7.63 1.83
N TRP A 177 6.77 -8.67 1.69
CA TRP A 177 7.29 -9.16 0.41
C TRP A 177 6.23 -9.43 -0.68
N TRP A 178 5.04 -9.91 -0.30
CA TRP A 178 3.98 -10.26 -1.24
C TRP A 178 3.45 -9.05 -2.02
N THR A 179 3.49 -7.84 -1.44
CA THR A 179 3.05 -6.63 -2.16
C THR A 179 4.00 -6.25 -3.29
N LYS A 180 5.24 -6.78 -3.28
CA LYS A 180 6.23 -6.55 -4.35
C LYS A 180 5.93 -7.39 -5.61
N VAL A 181 5.17 -8.48 -5.46
CA VAL A 181 5.07 -9.52 -6.50
C VAL A 181 3.65 -9.76 -7.00
N PHE A 182 2.65 -9.51 -6.15
CA PHE A 182 1.25 -9.87 -6.42
C PHE A 182 0.31 -8.65 -6.42
N THR A 183 -0.74 -8.77 -7.23
CA THR A 183 -1.93 -7.93 -7.18
C THR A 183 -2.92 -8.50 -6.17
N PRO A 184 -3.43 -7.72 -5.21
CA PRO A 184 -4.38 -8.23 -4.23
C PRO A 184 -5.75 -8.52 -4.84
N ALA A 185 -6.49 -9.44 -4.21
CA ALA A 185 -7.93 -9.52 -4.38
C ALA A 185 -8.60 -8.29 -3.78
N VAL A 186 -9.46 -7.62 -4.54
CA VAL A 186 -10.17 -6.42 -4.07
C VAL A 186 -11.64 -6.74 -3.80
N GLU A 187 -12.02 -6.72 -2.53
CA GLU A 187 -13.40 -6.87 -2.08
C GLU A 187 -13.95 -5.52 -1.61
N THR A 188 -15.19 -5.22 -1.97
CA THR A 188 -15.94 -4.12 -1.34
C THR A 188 -16.59 -4.66 -0.08
N VAL A 189 -16.28 -4.07 1.07
CA VAL A 189 -16.95 -4.44 2.32
C VAL A 189 -18.32 -3.76 2.31
N GLU A 190 -19.38 -4.56 2.21
CA GLU A 190 -20.74 -4.05 2.31
C GLU A 190 -20.93 -3.41 3.69
N LEU A 191 -21.09 -2.10 3.71
CA LEU A 191 -21.56 -1.41 4.90
C LEU A 191 -23.08 -1.53 4.94
N PRO A 192 -23.69 -1.76 6.13
CA PRO A 192 -25.14 -1.80 6.25
C PRO A 192 -25.73 -0.49 5.72
N ALA A 193 -26.49 -0.59 4.63
CA ALA A 193 -27.09 0.56 3.96
C ALA A 193 -28.21 1.15 4.83
N THR A 194 -27.87 2.12 5.69
CA THR A 194 -28.91 2.94 6.33
C THR A 194 -29.36 4.08 5.41
N ARG A 195 -30.46 3.79 4.69
CA ARG A 195 -31.68 4.59 4.45
C ARG A 195 -31.66 5.88 3.61
N SER A 196 -32.82 6.05 2.98
CA SER A 196 -33.41 7.24 2.34
C SER A 196 -33.53 8.46 3.26
N GLY A 197 -33.21 9.64 2.73
CA GLY A 197 -33.20 10.94 3.42
C GLY A 197 -31.77 11.50 3.55
N ARG A 198 -31.61 12.84 3.50
CA ARG A 198 -30.34 13.64 3.57
C ARG A 198 -29.08 12.78 3.76
N VAL A 199 -28.36 12.49 2.69
CA VAL A 199 -27.10 11.74 2.77
C VAL A 199 -25.98 12.69 3.21
N ALA A 200 -25.94 12.97 4.53
CA ALA A 200 -24.93 13.83 5.15
C ALA A 200 -23.53 13.20 5.16
N GLY A 201 -23.43 11.89 4.90
CA GLY A 201 -22.17 11.24 4.58
C GLY A 201 -22.35 9.84 3.98
N VAL A 202 -21.41 9.48 3.11
CA VAL A 202 -21.26 8.14 2.51
C VAL A 202 -19.87 7.65 2.84
N SER A 203 -19.76 6.40 3.24
CA SER A 203 -18.48 5.71 3.44
C SER A 203 -18.32 4.59 2.44
N ASP A 204 -17.08 4.34 2.04
CA ASP A 204 -16.68 3.16 1.29
C ASP A 204 -15.58 2.47 2.09
N SER A 205 -15.63 1.15 2.15
CA SER A 205 -14.63 0.32 2.81
C SER A 205 -14.14 -0.71 1.82
N LYS A 206 -12.83 -0.73 1.58
CA LYS A 206 -12.18 -1.70 0.71
C LYS A 206 -11.30 -2.62 1.52
N LYS A 207 -11.30 -3.87 1.10
CA LYS A 207 -10.48 -4.95 1.64
C LYS A 207 -9.61 -5.49 0.51
N PHE A 208 -8.31 -5.46 0.73
CA PHE A 208 -7.29 -6.00 -0.18
C PHE A 208 -6.72 -7.25 0.47
N THR A 209 -6.86 -8.40 -0.18
CA THR A 209 -6.49 -9.70 0.41
C THR A 209 -5.42 -10.39 -0.43
N TYR A 210 -4.41 -10.90 0.27
CA TYR A 210 -3.46 -11.89 -0.22
C TYR A 210 -3.64 -13.17 0.59
N ARG A 211 -3.48 -14.34 -0.05
CA ARG A 211 -3.58 -15.66 0.59
C ARG A 211 -2.48 -16.57 0.07
N ASP A 212 -1.91 -17.35 0.97
CA ASP A 212 -0.83 -18.30 0.71
C ASP A 212 -1.28 -19.75 0.96
N GLY A 213 -2.58 -20.02 0.81
CA GLY A 213 -3.18 -21.34 1.05
C GLY A 213 -4.21 -21.33 2.19
N VAL A 214 -4.42 -22.51 2.80
CA VAL A 214 -5.43 -22.69 3.85
C VAL A 214 -4.88 -22.23 5.20
N GLY A 215 -5.14 -20.98 5.56
CA GLY A 215 -4.94 -20.49 6.93
C GLY A 215 -4.24 -19.16 7.06
N ASN A 216 -3.37 -18.79 6.11
CA ASN A 216 -2.70 -17.49 6.16
C ASN A 216 -3.26 -16.52 5.12
N SER A 217 -3.56 -15.33 5.62
CA SER A 217 -4.15 -14.26 4.83
C SER A 217 -3.60 -12.94 5.33
N TYR A 218 -3.23 -12.10 4.38
CA TYR A 218 -2.77 -10.73 4.62
C TYR A 218 -3.86 -9.80 4.10
N ILE A 219 -4.54 -9.15 5.03
CA ILE A 219 -5.77 -8.40 4.77
C ILE A 219 -5.52 -6.93 5.14
N TYR A 220 -5.58 -6.06 4.14
CA TYR A 220 -5.48 -4.62 4.32
C TYR A 220 -6.86 -3.99 4.12
N ASN A 221 -7.34 -3.27 5.12
CA ASN A 221 -8.60 -2.56 5.04
C ASN A 221 -8.37 -1.06 5.11
N ILE A 222 -9.09 -0.31 4.27
CA ILE A 222 -9.21 1.14 4.37
C ILE A 222 -10.67 1.53 4.31
N THR A 223 -11.06 2.42 5.23
CA THR A 223 -12.37 3.06 5.23
C THR A 223 -12.19 4.55 4.97
N ILE A 224 -12.86 5.03 3.94
CA ILE A 224 -12.94 6.43 3.58
C ILE A 224 -14.36 6.94 3.75
N LYS A 225 -14.52 8.23 3.99
CA LYS A 225 -15.82 8.86 4.19
C LYS A 225 -15.89 10.21 3.51
N ALA A 226 -16.93 10.41 2.73
CA ALA A 226 -17.35 11.71 2.23
C ALA A 226 -18.50 12.24 3.10
N THR A 227 -18.47 13.53 3.44
CA THR A 227 -19.54 14.20 4.20
C THR A 227 -19.86 15.56 3.60
N SER A 228 -21.06 16.05 3.87
CA SER A 228 -21.49 17.39 3.45
C SER A 228 -22.27 18.12 4.54
N SER A 229 -21.96 19.40 4.71
CA SER A 229 -22.72 20.35 5.51
C SER A 229 -23.21 21.47 4.59
N ILE A 230 -24.52 21.54 4.37
CA ILE A 230 -25.13 22.48 3.41
C ILE A 230 -25.88 23.57 4.15
N SER A 231 -25.53 24.82 3.88
CA SER A 231 -26.21 25.98 4.42
C SER A 231 -27.60 26.17 3.79
N GLY A 232 -28.58 26.45 4.65
CA GLY A 232 -29.92 26.90 4.26
C GLY A 232 -29.97 28.40 3.99
N LYS A 233 -31.06 28.87 3.38
CA LYS A 233 -31.26 30.28 3.02
C LYS A 233 -31.63 31.12 4.25
N SER A 234 -30.64 31.42 5.08
CA SER A 234 -30.76 32.36 6.21
C SER A 234 -30.28 33.78 5.87
N SER A 235 -29.51 33.93 4.78
CA SER A 235 -28.99 35.21 4.28
C SER A 235 -28.90 35.21 2.75
N SER A 236 -28.36 36.26 2.11
CA SER A 236 -28.08 36.28 0.67
C SER A 236 -26.96 35.33 0.25
N LYS A 237 -26.10 34.92 1.20
CA LYS A 237 -24.98 33.99 1.01
C LYS A 237 -25.11 32.75 1.88
N GLY A 238 -24.57 31.64 1.38
CA GLY A 238 -24.47 30.38 2.11
C GLY A 238 -23.08 29.78 1.95
N LEU A 239 -22.60 29.08 2.97
CA LEU A 239 -21.38 28.27 2.92
C LEU A 239 -21.74 26.79 2.93
N ASP A 240 -21.30 26.07 1.92
CA ASP A 240 -21.40 24.61 1.87
C ASP A 240 -20.00 24.01 2.05
N THR A 241 -19.90 23.02 2.93
CA THR A 241 -18.65 22.30 3.20
C THR A 241 -18.81 20.86 2.76
N PHE A 242 -17.84 20.38 1.99
CA PHE A 242 -17.70 18.99 1.59
C PHE A 242 -16.36 18.48 2.10
N LYS A 243 -16.35 17.27 2.66
CA LYS A 243 -15.13 16.69 3.25
C LYS A 243 -14.97 15.25 2.81
N PHE A 244 -13.79 14.89 2.35
CA PHE A 244 -13.35 13.51 2.14
C PHE A 244 -12.25 13.18 3.14
N ALA A 245 -12.33 12.06 3.85
CA ALA A 245 -11.34 11.69 4.85
C ALA A 245 -11.07 10.18 4.90
N VAL A 246 -9.85 9.80 5.25
CA VAL A 246 -9.53 8.44 5.72
C VAL A 246 -9.98 8.34 7.17
N VAL A 247 -10.90 7.42 7.46
CA VAL A 247 -11.51 7.29 8.79
C VAL A 247 -11.19 5.97 9.49
N GLY A 248 -10.56 5.03 8.79
CA GLY A 248 -10.08 3.78 9.38
C GLY A 248 -9.09 3.09 8.47
N GLN A 249 -8.07 2.48 9.07
CA GLN A 249 -7.16 1.55 8.41
C GLN A 249 -6.83 0.41 9.36
N THR A 250 -6.77 -0.81 8.83
CA THR A 250 -6.26 -1.96 9.57
C THR A 250 -5.45 -2.86 8.64
N PHE A 251 -4.45 -3.49 9.20
CA PHE A 251 -3.72 -4.58 8.56
C PHE A 251 -3.87 -5.82 9.45
N THR A 252 -4.35 -6.91 8.89
CA THR A 252 -4.44 -8.21 9.58
C THR A 252 -3.56 -9.22 8.89
N TYR A 253 -2.68 -9.86 9.64
CA TYR A 253 -1.81 -10.93 9.18
C TYR A 253 -1.79 -12.02 10.23
N ASN A 254 -1.92 -13.29 9.83
CA ASN A 254 -1.69 -14.43 10.73
C ASN A 254 -2.49 -14.38 12.05
N GLY A 255 -3.70 -13.81 12.01
CA GLY A 255 -4.57 -13.61 13.19
C GLY A 255 -4.27 -12.37 14.04
N HIS A 256 -3.21 -11.62 13.73
CA HIS A 256 -2.84 -10.34 14.38
C HIS A 256 -3.39 -9.16 13.59
N THR A 257 -3.93 -8.16 14.28
CA THR A 257 -4.44 -6.93 13.65
C THR A 257 -3.72 -5.70 14.18
N THR A 258 -3.24 -4.85 13.27
CA THR A 258 -2.57 -3.57 13.55
C THR A 258 -3.33 -2.43 12.86
N THR A 259 -3.11 -1.20 13.31
CA THR A 259 -3.63 0.03 12.69
C THR A 259 -2.58 0.78 11.88
N THR A 260 -1.44 0.15 11.57
CA THR A 260 -0.38 0.76 10.76
C THR A 260 -0.91 1.08 9.35
N PRO A 261 -0.73 2.32 8.86
CA PRO A 261 -1.33 2.76 7.60
C PRO A 261 -0.44 2.36 6.41
N TYR A 262 -0.78 1.25 5.76
CA TYR A 262 -0.13 0.78 4.52
C TYR A 262 -0.82 1.26 3.25
N LEU A 263 -2.15 1.45 3.28
CA LEU A 263 -2.90 1.90 2.12
C LEU A 263 -2.96 3.42 2.05
N ARG A 264 -3.05 3.92 0.83
CA ARG A 264 -3.05 5.35 0.50
C ARG A 264 -4.15 5.68 -0.48
N VAL A 265 -4.67 6.91 -0.38
CA VAL A 265 -5.62 7.48 -1.32
C VAL A 265 -4.89 8.40 -2.30
N TYR A 266 -4.93 8.04 -3.57
CA TYR A 266 -4.29 8.76 -4.67
C TYR A 266 -5.33 9.42 -5.59
N ASN A 267 -4.84 10.33 -6.44
CA ASN A 267 -5.61 10.90 -7.56
C ASN A 267 -6.97 11.47 -7.14
N LEU A 268 -7.06 11.99 -5.91
CA LEU A 268 -8.31 12.45 -5.34
C LEU A 268 -8.77 13.73 -6.05
N LYS A 269 -10.02 13.75 -6.53
CA LYS A 269 -10.62 14.91 -7.22
C LYS A 269 -12.03 15.13 -6.73
N CYS A 270 -12.38 16.36 -6.37
CA CYS A 270 -13.73 16.77 -6.00
C CYS A 270 -14.40 17.53 -7.14
N GLU A 271 -15.55 17.04 -7.60
CA GLU A 271 -16.48 17.76 -8.48
C GLU A 271 -17.67 18.24 -7.65
N ALA A 272 -17.67 19.53 -7.30
CA ALA A 272 -18.77 20.17 -6.57
C ALA A 272 -19.73 20.88 -7.54
N SER A 273 -21.04 20.82 -7.29
CA SER A 273 -22.05 21.46 -8.15
C SER A 273 -23.32 21.85 -7.42
N LEU A 274 -23.95 22.94 -7.89
CA LEU A 274 -25.25 23.42 -7.47
C LEU A 274 -26.28 23.02 -8.52
N ILE A 275 -27.23 22.17 -8.16
CA ILE A 275 -28.25 21.68 -9.10
C ILE A 275 -29.67 21.95 -8.59
N LYS A 276 -30.62 22.02 -9.51
CA LYS A 276 -32.05 22.13 -9.18
C LYS A 276 -32.61 20.81 -8.67
N SER A 277 -33.56 20.89 -7.74
CA SER A 277 -34.49 19.80 -7.46
C SER A 277 -35.82 20.13 -8.16
N GLY A 278 -36.09 19.56 -9.34
CA GLY A 278 -37.36 19.77 -10.07
C GLY A 278 -37.26 20.59 -11.37
N THR A 279 -38.33 21.31 -11.72
CA THR A 279 -38.53 21.90 -13.06
C THR A 279 -37.92 23.29 -13.25
N ASN A 280 -37.95 24.17 -12.25
CA ASN A 280 -37.42 25.55 -12.32
C ASN A 280 -35.89 25.61 -12.50
N GLN A 281 -35.38 26.57 -13.30
CA GLN A 281 -33.93 26.77 -13.46
C GLN A 281 -33.26 27.15 -12.13
N ASN A 282 -32.11 26.52 -11.81
CA ASN A 282 -31.25 26.98 -10.74
C ASN A 282 -30.55 28.27 -11.19
N LYS A 283 -30.73 29.36 -10.46
CA LYS A 283 -30.03 30.62 -10.71
C LYS A 283 -28.99 30.93 -9.63
N ASP A 284 -28.86 30.07 -8.63
CA ASP A 284 -27.82 30.20 -7.62
C ASP A 284 -26.47 29.93 -8.28
N TYR A 285 -25.44 30.61 -7.80
CA TYR A 285 -24.08 30.49 -8.30
C TYR A 285 -23.06 30.53 -7.16
N MET A 286 -21.89 29.95 -7.44
CA MET A 286 -20.72 29.96 -6.56
C MET A 286 -19.98 31.28 -6.71
N VAL A 287 -19.64 31.91 -5.60
CA VAL A 287 -18.80 33.14 -5.57
C VAL A 287 -17.37 32.85 -5.13
N LEU A 288 -17.17 31.78 -4.36
CA LEU A 288 -15.86 31.40 -3.86
C LEU A 288 -15.80 29.88 -3.72
N ALA A 289 -14.73 29.28 -4.23
CA ALA A 289 -14.33 27.92 -3.88
C ALA A 289 -13.00 27.99 -3.13
N GLN A 290 -12.99 27.42 -1.93
CA GLN A 290 -11.80 27.24 -1.10
C GLN A 290 -11.60 25.75 -0.87
N TRP A 291 -10.35 25.33 -0.80
CA TRP A 291 -10.04 23.96 -0.45
C TRP A 291 -8.75 23.90 0.34
N ASP A 292 -8.69 22.91 1.21
CA ASP A 292 -7.50 22.53 1.92
C ASP A 292 -7.42 21.00 1.97
N TYR A 293 -6.23 20.51 2.24
CA TYR A 293 -6.05 19.12 2.58
C TYR A 293 -5.02 19.01 3.69
N LYS A 294 -5.25 18.02 4.55
CA LYS A 294 -4.26 17.49 5.48
C LYS A 294 -3.92 16.10 4.99
N GLY A 295 -2.71 15.97 4.48
CA GLY A 295 -2.14 14.76 3.94
C GLY A 295 -0.73 15.05 3.44
N TYR A 296 -0.16 14.10 2.71
CA TYR A 296 1.19 14.18 2.19
C TYR A 296 1.16 14.79 0.80
N LYS A 297 1.85 15.91 0.58
CA LYS A 297 2.00 16.46 -0.77
C LYS A 297 3.02 15.63 -1.55
N GLU A 298 2.62 15.11 -2.70
CA GLU A 298 3.56 14.66 -3.71
C GLU A 298 3.81 15.83 -4.67
N THR A 299 5.04 16.34 -4.70
CA THR A 299 5.55 16.97 -5.92
C THR A 299 6.52 15.99 -6.55
N GLY A 300 5.95 15.15 -7.43
CA GLY A 300 6.56 14.08 -8.20
C GLY A 300 5.45 13.19 -8.78
N GLY A 301 5.44 12.95 -10.09
CA GLY A 301 4.31 12.36 -10.81
C GLY A 301 3.48 13.38 -11.63
N TRP A 302 2.58 12.87 -12.49
CA TRP A 302 1.87 13.65 -13.51
C TRP A 302 1.06 14.80 -12.92
N SER A 303 1.56 16.04 -12.99
CA SER A 303 0.83 17.20 -12.49
C SER A 303 -0.13 17.73 -13.54
N GLY A 304 -1.43 17.52 -13.34
CA GLY A 304 -2.49 18.19 -14.10
C GLY A 304 -2.71 19.63 -13.61
N SER A 305 -2.91 20.56 -14.55
CA SER A 305 -3.35 21.93 -14.27
C SER A 305 -4.81 21.97 -13.81
N ILE A 306 -5.16 22.99 -13.02
CA ILE A 306 -6.55 23.28 -12.62
C ILE A 306 -7.32 23.73 -13.86
N SER A 307 -8.41 23.04 -14.21
CA SER A 307 -9.31 23.45 -15.27
C SER A 307 -10.62 23.99 -14.69
N VAL A 308 -10.92 25.26 -15.00
CA VAL A 308 -12.24 25.86 -14.79
C VAL A 308 -12.97 25.77 -16.12
N THR A 309 -13.89 24.82 -16.25
CA THR A 309 -14.60 24.62 -17.52
C THR A 309 -15.75 25.62 -17.65
N PHE A 310 -15.55 26.64 -18.49
CA PHE A 310 -16.64 27.38 -19.12
C PHE A 310 -16.73 26.91 -20.58
N GLY A 311 -17.69 26.04 -20.88
CA GLY A 311 -18.05 25.63 -22.25
C GLY A 311 -16.90 25.44 -23.25
N GLY A 312 -16.31 24.24 -23.30
CA GLY A 312 -15.40 23.81 -24.37
C GLY A 312 -13.94 23.57 -23.95
N LEU A 313 -13.35 22.47 -24.44
CA LEU A 313 -12.03 21.90 -24.10
C LEU A 313 -10.84 22.88 -24.17
N ILE A 314 -9.87 22.75 -23.24
CA ILE A 314 -8.43 22.99 -23.50
C ILE A 314 -7.54 22.03 -22.67
N SER A 315 -6.45 21.60 -23.32
CA SER A 315 -5.38 20.66 -22.95
C SER A 315 -4.39 21.13 -21.88
N GLY A 316 -3.61 20.19 -21.31
CA GLY A 316 -2.49 20.44 -20.38
C GLY A 316 -1.21 19.69 -20.77
N SER A 317 -0.05 20.24 -20.40
CA SER A 317 1.29 19.66 -20.56
C SER A 317 1.77 18.95 -19.29
N ILE A 318 2.79 18.08 -19.42
CA ILE A 318 3.32 17.19 -18.38
C ILE A 318 4.80 17.52 -18.17
N ASN A 319 5.21 17.75 -16.91
CA ASN A 319 6.61 17.85 -16.49
C ASN A 319 6.80 17.02 -15.20
N PHE A 320 8.02 16.49 -14.99
CA PHE A 320 8.41 15.59 -13.89
C PHE A 320 9.52 16.24 -13.04
N GLU A 321 9.39 16.21 -11.70
CA GLU A 321 10.39 16.71 -10.73
C GLU A 321 10.43 15.82 -9.46
N GLN A 322 11.53 15.87 -8.69
CA GLN A 322 11.84 15.00 -7.52
C GLN A 322 11.04 15.32 -6.23
N TYR A 323 10.81 14.27 -5.41
CA TYR A 323 9.95 14.19 -4.22
C TYR A 323 10.38 15.05 -3.01
N LYS A 324 9.43 15.71 -2.32
CA LYS A 324 9.64 16.40 -1.02
C LYS A 324 8.37 16.44 -0.14
N GLU A 325 8.54 16.32 1.18
CA GLU A 325 7.47 16.38 2.19
C GLU A 325 6.95 17.82 2.40
N THR A 326 5.63 18.04 2.40
CA THR A 326 5.02 19.25 2.95
C THR A 326 3.61 18.94 3.47
N LYS A 327 3.30 19.37 4.70
CA LYS A 327 2.01 19.14 5.35
C LYS A 327 1.19 20.44 5.34
N VAL A 328 0.00 20.36 4.76
CA VAL A 328 -1.05 21.41 4.67
C VAL A 328 -0.81 22.48 3.59
N GLU A 329 -1.74 22.58 2.65
CA GLU A 329 -1.81 23.65 1.65
C GLU A 329 -3.26 24.12 1.49
N THR A 330 -3.53 25.39 1.83
CA THR A 330 -4.84 26.01 1.61
C THR A 330 -4.82 26.81 0.32
N LYS A 331 -5.86 26.66 -0.52
CA LYS A 331 -6.02 27.38 -1.79
C LYS A 331 -7.43 27.90 -1.96
N SER A 332 -7.58 28.91 -2.81
CA SER A 332 -8.87 29.54 -3.08
C SER A 332 -8.94 30.10 -4.50
N VAL A 333 -10.13 30.05 -5.11
CA VAL A 333 -10.45 30.73 -6.37
C VAL A 333 -11.74 31.53 -6.16
N ASN A 334 -11.64 32.84 -6.39
CA ASN A 334 -12.77 33.76 -6.38
C ASN A 334 -13.35 33.86 -7.80
N PHE A 335 -14.65 33.64 -7.94
CA PHE A 335 -15.39 33.82 -9.18
C PHE A 335 -16.07 35.18 -9.07
N SER A 336 -15.47 36.21 -9.65
CA SER A 336 -15.96 37.59 -9.57
C SER A 336 -17.45 37.71 -9.91
N ASP A 337 -18.10 38.78 -9.41
CA ASP A 337 -19.56 39.01 -9.31
C ASP A 337 -20.38 38.99 -10.63
N ARG A 338 -19.89 38.37 -11.72
CA ARG A 338 -20.57 38.27 -13.02
C ARG A 338 -20.44 36.91 -13.71
N THR A 339 -20.05 35.85 -13.02
CA THR A 339 -20.01 34.49 -13.60
C THR A 339 -21.03 33.55 -12.92
N ASN A 340 -21.97 33.01 -13.71
CA ASN A 340 -22.95 32.01 -13.26
C ASN A 340 -22.28 30.64 -13.05
N VAL A 341 -21.29 30.56 -12.16
CA VAL A 341 -20.56 29.31 -11.88
C VAL A 341 -21.46 28.39 -11.06
N GLN A 342 -21.81 27.23 -11.60
CA GLN A 342 -22.65 26.23 -10.94
C GLN A 342 -21.92 24.93 -10.64
N GLY A 343 -20.63 24.85 -10.97
CA GLY A 343 -19.80 23.70 -10.67
C GLY A 343 -18.32 24.00 -10.78
N VAL A 344 -17.54 23.27 -9.99
CA VAL A 344 -16.07 23.35 -9.95
C VAL A 344 -15.48 21.94 -9.85
N SER A 345 -14.30 21.76 -10.44
CA SER A 345 -13.53 20.52 -10.36
C SER A 345 -12.17 20.83 -9.73
N ILE A 346 -11.91 20.28 -8.55
CA ILE A 346 -10.73 20.60 -7.74
C ILE A 346 -9.92 19.31 -7.52
N PRO A 347 -8.72 19.18 -8.10
CA PRO A 347 -7.82 18.08 -7.80
C PRO A 347 -7.15 18.30 -6.44
N CYS A 348 -7.09 17.25 -5.62
CA CYS A 348 -6.19 17.17 -4.49
C CYS A 348 -4.79 16.85 -5.01
N LYS A 349 -3.80 17.68 -4.65
CA LYS A 349 -2.39 17.45 -5.01
C LYS A 349 -1.63 16.62 -3.97
N GLY A 350 -2.33 16.14 -2.93
CA GLY A 350 -1.75 15.30 -1.90
C GLY A 350 -2.37 13.90 -1.86
N ILE A 351 -1.64 12.99 -1.22
CA ILE A 351 -2.04 11.66 -0.82
C ILE A 351 -2.61 11.73 0.60
N LEU A 352 -3.70 11.00 0.82
CA LEU A 352 -4.22 10.77 2.17
C LEU A 352 -3.75 9.38 2.63
N ARG A 353 -3.03 9.33 3.75
CA ARG A 353 -2.48 8.09 4.31
C ARG A 353 -3.08 7.84 5.68
N ASP A 354 -2.90 8.73 6.62
CA ASP A 354 -3.22 8.44 8.01
C ASP A 354 -4.72 8.58 8.30
N VAL A 355 -5.20 7.87 9.32
CA VAL A 355 -6.55 8.09 9.83
C VAL A 355 -6.66 9.54 10.33
N GLY A 356 -7.60 10.29 9.77
CA GLY A 356 -7.77 11.72 10.01
C GLY A 356 -7.22 12.64 8.91
N ASP A 357 -6.44 12.11 7.96
CA ASP A 357 -6.11 12.82 6.73
C ASP A 357 -7.38 13.10 5.93
N HIS A 358 -7.45 14.29 5.33
CA HIS A 358 -8.65 14.78 4.67
C HIS A 358 -8.38 15.77 3.53
N PHE A 359 -9.40 15.94 2.70
CA PHE A 359 -9.51 16.95 1.65
C PHE A 359 -10.87 17.63 1.78
N ASP A 360 -10.85 18.90 2.18
CA ASP A 360 -12.05 19.69 2.44
C ASP A 360 -12.23 20.71 1.31
N VAL A 361 -13.47 20.85 0.84
CA VAL A 361 -13.88 21.79 -0.20
C VAL A 361 -15.03 22.63 0.34
N ASN A 362 -14.80 23.93 0.42
CA ASN A 362 -15.73 24.93 0.90
C ASN A 362 -16.23 25.78 -0.28
N ILE A 363 -17.54 25.84 -0.47
CA ILE A 363 -18.19 26.60 -1.55
C ILE A 363 -19.07 27.67 -0.92
N THR A 364 -18.72 28.94 -1.14
CA THR A 364 -19.62 30.06 -0.86
C THR A 364 -20.51 30.28 -2.06
N LYS A 365 -21.82 30.28 -1.84
CA LYS A 365 -22.86 30.48 -2.88
C LYS A 365 -23.72 31.70 -2.58
N GLU A 366 -24.26 32.30 -3.63
CA GLU A 366 -25.29 33.34 -3.54
C GLU A 366 -26.66 32.78 -3.93
N PHE A 367 -27.69 33.12 -3.12
CA PHE A 367 -29.05 32.64 -3.32
C PHE A 367 -29.85 33.61 -4.19
N VAL A 368 -30.11 33.21 -5.43
CA VAL A 368 -30.88 34.03 -6.40
C VAL A 368 -32.24 33.40 -6.69
N SER A 369 -32.33 32.09 -6.58
CA SER A 369 -33.51 31.32 -6.96
C SER A 369 -34.36 30.89 -5.75
N SER A 370 -35.62 30.50 -6.02
CA SER A 370 -36.59 30.08 -5.00
C SER A 370 -36.93 28.58 -5.09
N GLY A 371 -37.19 27.97 -3.95
CA GLY A 371 -37.56 26.55 -3.84
C GLY A 371 -36.37 25.61 -3.63
N ASN A 372 -36.64 24.31 -3.54
CA ASN A 372 -35.65 23.32 -3.14
C ASN A 372 -34.50 23.19 -4.15
N ARG A 373 -33.28 23.15 -3.63
CA ARG A 373 -32.04 23.02 -4.39
C ARG A 373 -31.15 21.97 -3.74
N ILE A 374 -30.19 21.49 -4.52
CA ILE A 374 -29.23 20.48 -4.08
C ILE A 374 -27.83 21.04 -4.30
N SER A 375 -27.02 20.96 -3.27
CA SER A 375 -25.57 21.13 -3.35
C SER A 375 -24.94 19.76 -3.19
N LYS A 376 -24.10 19.35 -4.14
CA LYS A 376 -23.49 18.01 -4.16
C LYS A 376 -22.00 18.07 -4.45
N ALA A 377 -21.27 17.10 -3.91
CA ALA A 377 -19.88 16.86 -4.24
C ALA A 377 -19.67 15.38 -4.58
N LYS A 378 -18.99 15.14 -5.69
CA LYS A 378 -18.54 13.82 -6.11
C LYS A 378 -17.02 13.75 -6.01
N TYR A 379 -16.52 12.87 -5.16
CA TYR A 379 -15.11 12.60 -4.98
C TYR A 379 -14.72 11.37 -5.79
N TYR A 380 -13.77 11.50 -6.71
CA TYR A 380 -13.13 10.39 -7.40
C TYR A 380 -11.80 10.13 -6.73
N TYR A 381 -11.43 8.87 -6.56
CA TYR A 381 -10.20 8.50 -5.86
C TYR A 381 -9.67 7.16 -6.36
N SER A 382 -8.39 6.93 -6.12
CA SER A 382 -7.74 5.62 -6.28
C SER A 382 -7.18 5.14 -4.93
N LEU A 383 -7.05 3.83 -4.76
CA LEU A 383 -6.43 3.22 -3.58
C LEU A 383 -5.25 2.32 -3.99
N GLY A 384 -4.20 2.35 -3.17
CA GLY A 384 -2.93 1.67 -3.46
C GLY A 384 -1.98 1.56 -2.27
N PHE A 385 -0.85 0.88 -2.46
CA PHE A 385 0.29 0.88 -1.54
C PHE A 385 1.28 1.99 -1.90
N ASP A 386 2.17 2.32 -0.96
CA ASP A 386 3.18 3.39 -0.97
C ASP A 386 3.88 3.62 -2.31
N ARG A 387 4.18 2.55 -3.04
CA ARG A 387 4.93 2.53 -4.31
C ARG A 387 4.17 3.06 -5.54
N GLY A 388 2.95 3.57 -5.36
CA GLY A 388 2.13 4.14 -6.45
C GLY A 388 1.27 3.11 -7.19
N ASP A 389 1.22 1.88 -6.69
CA ASP A 389 0.43 0.79 -7.25
C ASP A 389 -1.06 1.02 -6.97
N ASN A 390 -1.79 1.48 -7.99
CA ASN A 390 -3.22 1.75 -7.88
C ASN A 390 -4.05 0.50 -8.19
N PHE A 391 -4.58 -0.17 -7.17
CA PHE A 391 -5.36 -1.40 -7.31
C PHE A 391 -6.86 -1.15 -7.49
N TYR A 392 -7.36 0.00 -7.01
CA TYR A 392 -8.78 0.32 -7.07
C TYR A 392 -9.03 1.76 -7.46
N LYS A 393 -10.12 2.00 -8.19
CA LYS A 393 -10.64 3.33 -8.53
C LYS A 393 -12.12 3.39 -8.18
N GLY A 394 -12.53 4.43 -7.48
CA GLY A 394 -13.90 4.58 -7.01
C GLY A 394 -14.39 6.02 -7.00
N PHE A 395 -15.65 6.18 -6.59
CA PHE A 395 -16.18 7.50 -6.28
C PHE A 395 -17.14 7.48 -5.08
N LEU A 396 -17.18 8.58 -4.34
CA LEU A 396 -18.17 8.86 -3.30
C LEU A 396 -19.00 10.09 -3.69
N LEU A 397 -20.32 10.02 -3.53
CA LEU A 397 -21.24 11.13 -3.78
C LEU A 397 -21.92 11.52 -2.48
N THR A 398 -21.76 12.79 -2.08
CA THR A 398 -22.46 13.38 -0.93
C THR A 398 -23.27 14.58 -1.41
N TYR A 399 -24.42 14.82 -0.78
CA TYR A 399 -25.27 15.95 -1.13
C TYR A 399 -26.17 16.39 0.02
N GLY A 400 -26.57 17.65 -0.01
CA GLY A 400 -27.60 18.16 0.86
C GLY A 400 -28.58 19.06 0.13
N THR A 401 -29.79 19.12 0.66
CA THR A 401 -30.84 20.01 0.17
C THR A 401 -30.87 21.30 0.97
N TYR A 402 -31.17 22.39 0.28
CA TYR A 402 -31.42 23.70 0.85
C TYR A 402 -32.64 24.36 0.18
N SER A 403 -33.28 25.28 0.88
CA SER A 403 -34.48 26.03 0.47
C SER A 403 -34.34 27.47 0.87
#